data_AF-A0A934FGV3-F1
#
_entry.id   AF-A0A934FGV3-F1
#
_cell.length_a   1.000
_cell.length_b   1.000
_cell.length_c   1.000
_cell.angle_alpha   90.00
_cell.angle_beta   90.00
_cell.angle_gamma   90.00
#
_symmetry.space_group_name_H-M   'P 1'
#
loop_
_entity.id
_entity.type
_entity.pdbx_description
1 polymer ?
#
loop_
_entity_poly.entity_id
_entity_poly.type
_entity_poly.pdbx_seq_one_letter_code
_entity_poly.pdbx_strand_id
1 'polypeptide(L)'
;MKKRFFKIIACEIAVREISFVAAQSPHLVDLEFLTQGLHDIPCTGGAEIQRRIDAVPAGKYDAILLGYGLCGNLLRGLRPSHAPLVIPRAHDCITLLLGSKERYVERQAARVGSYYYSSGWLECRQRRGDETPPANEAFQPMRADAPQIDEAARREMAQKYGEDGATYLLEMMGEWTKHYTHGALIEFDFTRALRLGEQVLDICKRRGWEYEEVRGDLGLLQRWVDGKWDERDFLVVQPEQQIAPCHDERIFKAEAVSHPGNPIAST
;
A
#
# COMPACT_ATOMS: atom_id res chain seq x y z
N MET A 1 -31.64 4.18 4.04
CA MET A 1 -30.66 3.20 3.48
C MET A 1 -30.57 2.00 4.43
N LYS A 2 -30.51 0.76 3.93
CA LYS A 2 -30.32 -0.42 4.77
C LYS A 2 -28.93 -0.37 5.42
N LYS A 3 -28.85 -0.54 6.74
CA LYS A 3 -27.57 -0.65 7.45
C LYS A 3 -26.87 -1.95 7.02
N ARG A 4 -25.58 -1.85 6.72
CA ARG A 4 -24.70 -2.95 6.35
C ARG A 4 -23.54 -3.00 7.34
N PHE A 5 -22.92 -4.17 7.47
CA PHE A 5 -21.78 -4.45 8.31
C PHE A 5 -20.61 -4.85 7.42
N PHE A 6 -19.50 -4.12 7.51
CA PHE A 6 -18.31 -4.40 6.72
C PHE A 6 -17.12 -4.75 7.61
N LYS A 7 -16.25 -5.63 7.09
CA LYS A 7 -14.92 -5.89 7.65
C LYS A 7 -13.90 -5.17 6.79
N ILE A 8 -13.12 -4.26 7.37
CA ILE A 8 -11.98 -3.64 6.68
C ILE A 8 -10.71 -4.38 7.08
N ILE A 9 -9.91 -4.77 6.09
CA ILE A 9 -8.53 -5.25 6.25
C ILE A 9 -7.65 -4.34 5.39
N ALA A 10 -6.78 -3.55 6.01
CA ALA A 10 -6.06 -2.48 5.32
C ALA A 10 -4.61 -2.34 5.76
N CYS A 11 -3.80 -1.69 4.93
CA CYS A 11 -2.43 -1.33 5.30
C CYS A 11 -2.44 -0.27 6.42
N GLU A 12 -1.60 -0.45 7.43
CA GLU A 12 -1.54 0.46 8.58
C GLU A 12 -1.13 1.90 8.22
N ILE A 13 -0.55 2.12 7.03
CA ILE A 13 -0.19 3.47 6.59
C ILE A 13 -1.40 4.36 6.33
N ALA A 14 -2.60 3.78 6.22
CA ALA A 14 -3.85 4.49 5.99
C ALA A 14 -4.73 4.52 7.26
N VAL A 15 -4.18 4.23 8.44
CA VAL A 15 -4.94 4.14 9.71
C VAL A 15 -5.72 5.42 9.98
N ARG A 16 -5.10 6.60 9.86
CA ARG A 16 -5.75 7.87 10.17
C ARG A 16 -6.88 8.16 9.19
N GLU A 17 -6.62 7.97 7.90
CA GLU A 17 -7.53 8.23 6.80
C GLU A 17 -8.74 7.30 6.85
N ILE A 18 -8.50 6.00 7.01
CA ILE A 18 -9.56 4.99 7.10
C ILE A 18 -10.39 5.20 8.37
N SER A 19 -9.76 5.45 9.52
CA SER A 19 -10.51 5.74 10.75
C SER A 19 -11.35 7.01 10.62
N PHE A 20 -10.85 8.04 9.94
CA PHE A 20 -11.59 9.28 9.71
C PHE A 20 -12.85 9.07 8.85
N VAL A 21 -12.74 8.36 7.72
CA VAL A 21 -13.91 8.09 6.86
C VAL A 21 -14.85 7.04 7.47
N ALA A 22 -14.31 6.08 8.24
CA ALA A 22 -15.09 5.07 8.96
C ALA A 22 -16.04 5.69 9.98
N ALA A 23 -15.56 6.69 10.74
CA ALA A 23 -16.38 7.40 11.72
C ALA A 23 -17.56 8.17 11.09
N GLN A 24 -17.51 8.45 9.79
CA GLN A 24 -18.53 9.18 9.04
C GLN A 24 -19.43 8.27 8.20
N SER A 25 -19.10 6.98 8.09
CA SER A 25 -19.84 6.05 7.26
C SER A 25 -21.25 5.82 7.81
N PRO A 26 -22.27 5.67 6.94
CA PRO A 26 -23.61 5.20 7.34
C PRO A 26 -23.66 3.70 7.68
N HIS A 27 -22.54 2.98 7.54
CA HIS A 27 -22.40 1.55 7.77
C HIS A 27 -21.50 1.29 8.98
N LEU A 28 -21.73 0.18 9.69
CA LEU A 28 -20.85 -0.22 10.79
C LEU A 28 -19.65 -0.95 10.20
N VAL A 29 -18.45 -0.58 10.64
CA VAL A 29 -17.20 -1.13 10.11
C VAL A 29 -16.31 -1.66 11.22
N ASP A 30 -15.92 -2.93 11.08
CA ASP A 30 -14.93 -3.58 11.95
C ASP A 30 -13.55 -3.41 11.28
N LEU A 31 -12.66 -2.66 11.92
CA LEU A 31 -11.35 -2.31 11.37
C LEU A 31 -10.27 -3.32 11.78
N GLU A 32 -9.43 -3.72 10.82
CA GLU A 32 -8.18 -4.43 11.06
C GLU A 32 -7.08 -3.87 10.16
N PHE A 33 -5.98 -3.48 10.78
CA PHE A 33 -4.82 -2.94 10.09
C PHE A 33 -3.67 -3.92 10.18
N LEU A 34 -3.01 -4.19 9.05
CA LEU A 34 -1.84 -5.04 8.98
C LEU A 34 -0.58 -4.20 8.76
N THR A 35 0.54 -4.73 9.21
CA THR A 35 1.85 -4.05 9.12
C THR A 35 2.15 -3.58 7.70
N GLN A 36 2.79 -2.41 7.59
CA GLN A 36 3.24 -1.84 6.33
C GLN A 36 4.08 -2.86 5.57
N GLY A 37 4.97 -3.60 6.25
CA GLY A 37 5.98 -4.44 5.60
C GLY A 37 5.47 -5.60 4.74
N LEU A 38 4.16 -5.90 4.74
CA LEU A 38 3.60 -6.93 3.85
C LEU A 38 3.81 -6.60 2.35
N HIS A 39 3.92 -5.31 1.98
CA HIS A 39 4.19 -4.94 0.58
C HIS A 39 5.64 -5.17 0.14
N ASP A 40 6.60 -5.37 1.06
CA ASP A 40 8.02 -5.52 0.73
C ASP A 40 8.28 -6.85 0.00
N ILE A 41 7.51 -7.89 0.35
CA ILE A 41 7.65 -9.24 -0.19
C ILE A 41 6.25 -9.71 -0.62
N PRO A 42 5.82 -9.39 -1.86
CA PRO A 42 4.43 -9.59 -2.30
C PRO A 42 3.89 -11.01 -2.11
N CYS A 43 4.73 -12.06 -2.25
CA CYS A 43 4.28 -13.44 -2.04
C CYS A 43 3.92 -13.72 -0.57
N THR A 44 4.80 -13.35 0.37
CA THR A 44 4.55 -13.52 1.81
C THR A 44 3.44 -12.60 2.30
N GLY A 45 3.45 -11.34 1.83
CA GLY A 45 2.40 -10.38 2.14
C GLY A 45 1.03 -10.80 1.67
N GLY A 46 0.92 -11.29 0.43
CA GLY A 46 -0.32 -11.80 -0.14
C GLY A 46 -0.85 -12.99 0.65
N ALA A 47 0.01 -13.94 1.04
CA ALA A 47 -0.39 -15.07 1.88
C ALA A 47 -0.96 -14.65 3.24
N GLU A 48 -0.36 -13.65 3.89
CA GLU A 48 -0.84 -13.14 5.18
C GLU A 48 -2.18 -12.41 5.03
N ILE A 49 -2.36 -11.63 3.96
CA ILE A 49 -3.65 -10.99 3.65
C ILE A 49 -4.72 -12.05 3.38
N GLN A 50 -4.41 -13.10 2.60
CA GLN A 50 -5.34 -14.19 2.35
C GLN A 50 -5.75 -14.88 3.66
N ARG A 51 -4.79 -15.15 4.56
CA ARG A 51 -5.08 -15.72 5.88
C ARG A 51 -6.06 -14.86 6.68
N ARG A 52 -5.97 -13.53 6.58
CA ARG A 52 -6.92 -12.61 7.22
C ARG A 52 -8.31 -12.64 6.59
N ILE A 53 -8.37 -12.73 5.26
CA ILE A 53 -9.63 -12.89 4.54
C ILE A 53 -10.31 -14.20 4.95
N ASP A 54 -9.56 -15.31 4.98
CA ASP A 54 -10.08 -16.63 5.33
C ASP A 54 -10.56 -16.73 6.79
N ALA A 55 -9.95 -15.95 7.70
CA ALA A 55 -10.33 -15.88 9.11
C ALA A 55 -11.64 -15.10 9.35
N VAL A 56 -12.20 -14.43 8.34
CA VAL A 56 -13.46 -13.68 8.48
C VAL A 56 -14.63 -14.66 8.63
N PRO A 57 -15.43 -14.59 9.72
CA PRO A 57 -16.54 -15.52 9.93
C PRO A 57 -17.63 -15.41 8.86
N ALA A 58 -18.16 -16.56 8.45
CA ALA A 58 -19.25 -16.62 7.49
C ALA A 58 -20.56 -16.02 8.01
N GLY A 59 -21.23 -15.24 7.17
CA GLY A 59 -22.51 -14.58 7.49
C GLY A 59 -22.41 -13.39 8.46
N LYS A 60 -21.23 -13.03 8.96
CA LYS A 60 -21.06 -11.89 9.89
C LYS A 60 -21.07 -10.53 9.19
N TYR A 61 -20.55 -10.45 7.97
CA TYR A 61 -20.39 -9.19 7.23
C TYR A 61 -21.01 -9.30 5.84
N ASP A 62 -21.53 -8.17 5.33
CA ASP A 62 -22.06 -8.05 3.98
C ASP A 62 -20.94 -8.02 2.91
N ALA A 63 -19.75 -7.53 3.28
CA ALA A 63 -18.57 -7.49 2.43
C ALA A 63 -17.28 -7.36 3.25
N ILE A 64 -16.16 -7.78 2.66
CA ILE A 64 -14.81 -7.52 3.15
C ILE A 64 -14.21 -6.44 2.26
N LEU A 65 -13.77 -5.34 2.85
CA LEU A 65 -13.17 -4.22 2.15
C LEU A 65 -11.64 -4.32 2.32
N LEU A 66 -10.90 -4.47 1.22
CA LEU A 66 -9.43 -4.47 1.24
C LEU A 66 -8.82 -3.09 0.95
N GLY A 67 -8.23 -2.48 1.97
CA GLY A 67 -7.61 -1.15 1.90
C GLY A 67 -6.16 -1.21 1.42
N TYR A 68 -5.97 -1.71 0.20
CA TYR A 68 -4.65 -1.89 -0.44
C TYR A 68 -4.72 -1.47 -1.91
N GLY A 69 -3.61 -0.95 -2.44
CA GLY A 69 -3.36 -0.89 -3.88
C GLY A 69 -2.68 -2.17 -4.38
N LEU A 70 -2.41 -2.25 -5.68
CA LEU A 70 -1.76 -3.41 -6.31
C LEU A 70 -0.34 -3.66 -5.74
N CYS A 71 0.39 -2.61 -5.36
CA CYS A 71 1.65 -2.66 -4.60
C CYS A 71 2.60 -3.80 -5.05
N GLY A 72 3.03 -3.80 -6.31
CA GLY A 72 3.95 -4.82 -6.82
C GLY A 72 3.33 -6.22 -6.99
N ASN A 73 2.03 -6.31 -7.23
CA ASN A 73 1.22 -7.54 -7.31
C ASN A 73 0.88 -8.20 -5.97
N LEU A 74 0.92 -7.46 -4.86
CA LEU A 74 0.54 -7.93 -3.53
C LEU A 74 -0.84 -8.60 -3.50
N LEU A 75 -1.79 -8.09 -4.29
CA LEU A 75 -3.18 -8.56 -4.30
C LEU A 75 -3.45 -9.70 -5.26
N ARG A 76 -2.47 -10.13 -6.06
CA ARG A 76 -2.67 -11.18 -7.07
C ARG A 76 -3.12 -12.49 -6.42
N GLY A 77 -4.18 -13.09 -6.97
CA GLY A 77 -4.70 -14.39 -6.55
C GLY A 77 -5.52 -14.35 -5.26
N LEU A 78 -5.64 -13.21 -4.59
CA LEU A 78 -6.51 -13.09 -3.42
C LEU A 78 -7.97 -13.34 -3.81
N ARG A 79 -8.68 -14.06 -2.96
CA ARG A 79 -10.05 -14.49 -3.21
C ARG A 79 -10.88 -14.54 -1.93
N PRO A 80 -12.18 -14.23 -1.98
CA PRO A 80 -13.09 -14.51 -0.88
C PRO A 80 -13.56 -15.96 -0.90
N SER A 81 -13.85 -16.50 0.28
CA SER A 81 -14.53 -17.80 0.42
C SER A 81 -16.07 -17.65 0.49
N HIS A 82 -16.60 -16.54 1.00
CA HIS A 82 -18.04 -16.40 1.27
C HIS A 82 -18.62 -14.99 1.13
N ALA A 83 -17.92 -13.95 1.60
CA ALA A 83 -18.36 -12.56 1.48
C ALA A 83 -17.56 -11.85 0.37
N PRO A 84 -18.18 -11.02 -0.48
CA PRO A 84 -17.46 -10.38 -1.58
C PRO A 84 -16.30 -9.51 -1.06
N LEU A 85 -15.18 -9.55 -1.78
CA LEU A 85 -14.09 -8.59 -1.56
C LEU A 85 -14.35 -7.33 -2.37
N VAL A 86 -14.13 -6.17 -1.76
CA VAL A 86 -14.22 -4.88 -2.46
C VAL A 86 -12.92 -4.10 -2.29
N ILE A 87 -12.29 -3.80 -3.43
CA ILE A 87 -10.96 -3.22 -3.50
C ILE A 87 -11.01 -1.93 -4.34
N PRO A 88 -10.52 -0.78 -3.83
CA PRO A 88 -10.34 0.41 -4.66
C PRO A 88 -9.31 0.15 -5.75
N ARG A 89 -9.59 0.53 -7.00
CA ARG A 89 -8.66 0.43 -8.13
C ARG A 89 -7.51 1.40 -7.93
N ALA A 90 -6.44 0.90 -7.34
CA ALA A 90 -5.28 1.67 -6.93
C ALA A 90 -3.97 0.97 -7.33
N HIS A 91 -3.01 1.73 -7.87
CA HIS A 91 -1.69 1.19 -8.20
C HIS A 91 -0.92 0.82 -6.93
N ASP A 92 -1.04 1.66 -5.92
CA ASP A 92 -0.39 1.57 -4.62
C ASP A 92 -1.22 2.36 -3.59
N CYS A 93 -0.71 2.46 -2.36
CA CYS A 93 -1.38 3.22 -1.32
C CYS A 93 -1.39 4.74 -1.58
N ILE A 94 -0.51 5.28 -2.42
CA ILE A 94 -0.51 6.71 -2.77
C ILE A 94 -1.79 7.03 -3.55
N THR A 95 -2.22 6.15 -4.46
CA THR A 95 -3.48 6.32 -5.19
C THR A 95 -4.67 6.46 -4.23
N LEU A 96 -4.69 5.69 -3.14
CA LEU A 96 -5.75 5.76 -2.12
C LEU A 96 -5.81 7.14 -1.45
N LEU A 97 -4.64 7.71 -1.14
CA LEU A 97 -4.50 9.00 -0.46
C LEU A 97 -4.72 10.20 -1.39
N LEU A 98 -4.52 10.02 -2.70
CA LEU A 98 -4.82 11.02 -3.72
C LEU A 98 -6.28 10.98 -4.19
N GLY A 99 -7.05 9.95 -3.84
CA GLY A 99 -8.49 9.88 -4.10
C GLY A 99 -8.90 9.46 -5.52
N SER A 100 -7.95 9.15 -6.41
CA SER A 100 -8.23 8.70 -7.77
C SER A 100 -6.96 8.18 -8.46
N LYS A 101 -7.11 7.12 -9.27
CA LYS A 101 -6.05 6.58 -10.13
C LYS A 101 -5.66 7.55 -11.25
N GLU A 102 -6.60 8.34 -11.75
CA GLU A 102 -6.38 9.38 -12.75
C GLU A 102 -5.51 10.50 -12.16
N ARG A 103 -5.85 11.02 -10.98
CA ARG A 103 -5.04 12.02 -10.28
C ARG A 103 -3.63 11.52 -9.95
N TYR A 104 -3.50 10.25 -9.58
CA TYR A 104 -2.20 9.61 -9.38
C TYR A 104 -1.35 9.62 -10.67
N VAL A 105 -1.93 9.23 -11.81
CA VAL A 105 -1.26 9.23 -13.12
C VAL A 105 -0.87 10.65 -13.54
N GLU A 106 -1.79 11.62 -13.43
CA GLU A 106 -1.53 13.04 -13.74
C GLU A 106 -0.35 13.59 -12.94
N ARG A 107 -0.31 13.29 -11.64
CA ARG A 107 0.77 13.75 -10.75
C ARG A 107 2.11 13.12 -11.09
N GLN A 108 2.13 11.81 -11.35
CA GLN A 108 3.36 11.14 -11.79
C GLN A 108 3.87 11.70 -13.11
N ALA A 109 2.99 12.00 -14.06
CA ALA A 109 3.36 12.60 -15.34
C ALA A 109 3.86 14.05 -15.19
N ALA A 110 3.23 14.84 -14.32
CA ALA A 110 3.59 16.23 -14.10
C ALA A 110 4.92 16.41 -13.34
N ARG A 111 5.27 15.47 -12.45
CA ARG A 111 6.43 15.60 -11.55
C ARG A 111 7.13 14.26 -11.32
N VAL A 112 7.77 13.74 -12.37
CA VAL A 112 8.60 12.54 -12.32
C VAL A 112 9.72 12.69 -11.28
N GLY A 113 10.03 11.62 -10.55
CA GLY A 113 11.04 11.64 -9.49
C GLY A 113 10.51 12.15 -8.15
N SER A 114 9.19 12.10 -7.93
CA SER A 114 8.58 12.39 -6.62
C SER A 114 8.65 11.19 -5.68
N TYR A 115 9.25 11.38 -4.50
CA TYR A 115 9.15 10.44 -3.39
C TYR A 115 8.01 10.88 -2.47
N TYR A 116 6.95 10.08 -2.39
CA TYR A 116 5.76 10.44 -1.62
C TYR A 116 5.90 10.09 -0.14
N TYR A 117 5.45 11.02 0.71
CA TYR A 117 5.29 10.84 2.15
C TYR A 117 3.81 10.95 2.51
N SER A 118 3.41 10.24 3.56
CA SER A 118 2.12 10.38 4.23
C SER A 118 2.31 10.28 5.73
N SER A 119 1.28 10.60 6.51
CA SER A 119 1.35 10.44 7.97
C SER A 119 1.67 9.00 8.36
N GLY A 120 0.96 8.02 7.81
CA GLY A 120 1.24 6.62 8.14
C GLY A 120 2.60 6.13 7.62
N TRP A 121 3.10 6.66 6.51
CA TRP A 121 4.49 6.37 6.10
C TRP A 121 5.47 6.85 7.17
N LEU A 122 5.31 8.05 7.69
CA LEU A 122 6.22 8.67 8.67
C LEU A 122 6.02 8.17 10.12
N GLU A 123 4.82 7.71 10.47
CA GLU A 123 4.49 7.25 11.83
C GLU A 123 4.72 5.76 12.00
N CYS A 124 4.42 4.92 10.99
CA CYS A 124 4.59 3.47 11.07
C CYS A 124 6.03 3.02 10.73
N ARG A 125 7.04 3.86 11.01
CA ARG A 125 8.45 3.63 10.64
C ARG A 125 9.00 2.31 11.15
N GLN A 126 8.67 2.01 12.40
CA GLN A 126 9.09 0.78 13.08
C GLN A 126 8.02 -0.31 13.00
N ARG A 127 7.02 -0.16 12.11
CA ARG A 127 5.97 -1.17 11.91
C ARG A 127 5.26 -1.56 13.21
N ARG A 128 5.17 -0.60 14.13
CA ARG A 128 4.64 -0.76 15.50
C ARG A 128 5.30 -1.90 16.31
N GLY A 129 6.54 -2.26 15.97
CA GLY A 129 7.27 -3.35 16.63
C GLY A 129 6.97 -4.73 16.05
N ASP A 130 6.19 -4.83 14.97
CA ASP A 130 5.91 -6.11 14.33
C ASP A 130 7.17 -6.67 13.66
N GLU A 131 7.44 -7.93 13.90
CA GLU A 131 8.44 -8.69 13.16
C GLU A 131 7.97 -8.83 11.71
N THR A 132 8.75 -8.29 10.78
CA THR A 132 8.54 -8.58 9.37
C THR A 132 9.45 -9.72 8.94
N PRO A 133 9.02 -10.54 7.96
CA PRO A 133 9.92 -11.50 7.34
C PRO A 133 11.19 -10.74 6.95
N PRO A 134 12.39 -11.29 7.20
CA PRO A 134 13.61 -10.61 6.84
C PRO A 134 13.55 -10.34 5.33
N ALA A 135 13.27 -9.09 4.96
CA ALA A 135 13.69 -8.59 3.68
C ALA A 135 15.19 -8.90 3.64
N ASN A 136 15.65 -9.51 2.56
CA ASN A 136 17.07 -9.70 2.30
C ASN A 136 17.78 -8.40 2.74
N GLU A 137 18.83 -8.41 3.57
CA GLU A 137 19.35 -7.19 4.24
C GLU A 137 19.63 -6.04 3.25
N ALA A 138 19.88 -6.38 1.98
CA ALA A 138 20.04 -5.48 0.83
C ALA A 138 18.73 -4.86 0.26
N PHE A 139 17.56 -5.33 0.69
CA PHE A 139 16.20 -5.02 0.20
C PHE A 139 15.25 -4.56 1.32
N GLN A 140 15.76 -4.24 2.52
CA GLN A 140 15.02 -3.39 3.47
C GLN A 140 14.43 -2.23 2.65
N PRO A 141 13.10 -1.95 2.74
CA PRO A 141 12.50 -0.97 1.86
C PRO A 141 13.27 0.31 2.06
N MET A 142 13.85 0.73 0.96
CA MET A 142 14.83 1.77 0.92
C MET A 142 14.07 3.06 1.22
N ARG A 143 14.15 3.50 2.49
CA ARG A 143 13.43 4.67 2.96
C ARG A 143 14.33 5.88 2.79
N ALA A 144 13.78 6.94 2.21
CA ALA A 144 14.54 8.17 2.03
C ALA A 144 14.97 8.81 3.37
N ASP A 145 14.25 8.47 4.45
CA ASP A 145 14.50 8.90 5.82
C ASP A 145 15.40 7.95 6.63
N ALA A 146 15.88 6.84 6.05
CA ALA A 146 16.85 5.96 6.67
C ALA A 146 18.16 6.70 6.97
N PRO A 147 18.87 6.36 8.06
CA PRO A 147 20.20 6.91 8.33
C PRO A 147 21.09 6.75 7.11
N GLN A 148 21.89 7.77 6.80
CA GLN A 148 22.98 7.55 5.84
C GLN A 148 23.93 6.52 6.42
N ILE A 149 24.47 5.67 5.57
CA ILE A 149 25.44 4.66 5.98
C ILE A 149 26.69 5.41 6.43
N ASP A 150 26.97 5.36 7.72
CA ASP A 150 28.12 6.00 8.32
C ASP A 150 29.40 5.19 8.09
N GLU A 151 30.54 5.76 8.48
CA GLU A 151 31.83 5.13 8.29
C GLU A 151 31.99 3.82 9.08
N ALA A 152 31.26 3.66 10.19
CA ALA A 152 31.29 2.44 11.00
C ALA A 152 30.55 1.31 10.30
N ALA A 153 29.33 1.56 9.80
CA ALA A 153 28.57 0.61 9.01
C ALA A 153 29.28 0.25 7.70
N ARG A 154 29.95 1.22 7.05
CA ARG A 154 30.80 0.95 5.88
C ARG A 154 31.97 0.02 6.23
N ARG A 155 32.65 0.23 7.36
CA ARG A 155 33.72 -0.66 7.84
C ARG A 155 33.22 -2.07 8.13
N GLU A 156 32.05 -2.20 8.74
CA GLU A 156 31.44 -3.51 8.99
C GLU A 156 31.12 -4.25 7.69
N MET A 157 30.54 -3.55 6.71
CA MET A 157 30.28 -4.12 5.39
C MET A 157 31.59 -4.52 4.68
N ALA A 158 32.64 -3.70 4.78
CA ALA A 158 33.97 -4.02 4.22
C ALA A 158 34.59 -5.27 4.86
N GLN A 159 34.41 -5.47 6.18
CA GLN A 159 34.84 -6.69 6.86
C GLN A 159 34.07 -7.93 6.39
N LYS A 160 32.76 -7.80 6.12
CA LYS A 160 31.88 -8.92 5.74
C LYS A 160 32.00 -9.27 4.25
N TYR A 161 32.19 -8.28 3.37
CA TYR A 161 32.09 -8.43 1.91
C TYR A 161 33.36 -8.03 1.15
N GLY A 162 34.41 -7.58 1.84
CA GLY A 162 35.58 -6.95 1.23
C GLY A 162 35.33 -5.49 0.83
N GLU A 163 36.39 -4.69 0.68
CA GLU A 163 36.28 -3.25 0.35
C GLU A 163 35.55 -2.98 -0.97
N ASP A 164 35.88 -3.74 -2.02
CA ASP A 164 35.24 -3.61 -3.33
C ASP A 164 33.78 -4.07 -3.30
N GLY A 165 33.50 -5.17 -2.58
CA GLY A 165 32.14 -5.69 -2.41
C GLY A 165 31.25 -4.76 -1.59
N ALA A 166 31.78 -4.17 -0.52
CA ALA A 166 31.09 -3.16 0.27
C ALA A 166 30.82 -1.90 -0.55
N THR A 167 31.82 -1.40 -1.29
CA THR A 167 31.64 -0.23 -2.15
C THR A 167 30.55 -0.47 -3.20
N TYR A 168 30.58 -1.61 -3.88
CA TYR A 168 29.56 -1.99 -4.86
C TYR A 168 28.15 -2.08 -4.23
N LEU A 169 28.02 -2.74 -3.07
CA LEU A 169 26.73 -2.86 -2.37
C LEU A 169 26.18 -1.50 -1.95
N LEU A 170 27.04 -0.61 -1.42
CA LEU A 170 26.66 0.75 -1.04
C LEU A 170 26.22 1.59 -2.23
N GLU A 171 26.91 1.47 -3.36
CA GLU A 171 26.54 2.14 -4.60
C GLU A 171 25.17 1.67 -5.09
N MET A 172 24.96 0.35 -5.15
CA MET A 172 23.70 -0.25 -5.58
C MET A 172 22.54 0.12 -4.64
N MET A 173 22.77 0.12 -3.31
CA MET A 173 21.81 0.58 -2.31
C MET A 173 21.55 2.09 -2.35
N GLY A 174 22.42 2.88 -2.98
CA GLY A 174 22.25 4.32 -3.17
C GLY A 174 21.55 4.68 -4.49
N GLU A 175 21.61 3.81 -5.50
CA GLU A 175 21.15 4.10 -6.86
C GLU A 175 19.68 4.46 -6.96
N TRP A 176 18.81 3.76 -6.24
CA TRP A 176 17.37 4.03 -6.25
C TRP A 176 17.02 5.47 -5.84
N THR A 177 17.81 6.09 -4.94
CA THR A 177 17.56 7.49 -4.53
C THR A 177 17.91 8.50 -5.60
N LYS A 178 18.81 8.15 -6.54
CA LYS A 178 19.35 9.09 -7.54
C LYS A 178 18.29 9.55 -8.54
N HIS A 179 17.20 8.81 -8.67
CA HIS A 179 16.08 9.15 -9.56
C HIS A 179 15.03 10.06 -8.92
N TYR A 180 15.09 10.26 -7.60
CA TYR A 180 14.21 11.19 -6.91
C TYR A 180 14.84 12.58 -6.84
N THR A 181 14.01 13.57 -7.07
CA THR A 181 14.36 15.00 -7.10
C THR A 181 13.49 15.81 -6.14
N HIS A 182 12.36 15.27 -5.70
CA HIS A 182 11.40 15.96 -4.83
C HIS A 182 10.85 15.01 -3.76
N GLY A 183 10.62 15.54 -2.56
CA GLY A 183 9.79 14.90 -1.54
C GLY A 183 8.40 15.53 -1.51
N ALA A 184 7.37 14.72 -1.75
CA ALA A 184 5.98 15.16 -1.82
C ALA A 184 5.19 14.66 -0.61
N LEU A 185 4.86 15.53 0.34
CA LEU A 185 4.02 15.18 1.49
C LEU A 185 2.54 15.25 1.12
N ILE A 186 1.85 14.11 1.17
CA ILE A 186 0.38 14.06 1.10
C ILE A 186 -0.17 14.43 2.47
N GLU A 187 -0.82 15.59 2.55
CA GLU A 187 -1.26 16.21 3.80
C GLU A 187 -2.79 16.36 3.82
N PHE A 188 -3.38 16.12 4.98
CA PHE A 188 -4.79 16.32 5.26
C PHE A 188 -4.98 17.33 6.41
N ASP A 189 -6.14 17.98 6.45
CA ASP A 189 -6.41 19.00 7.48
C ASP A 189 -6.34 18.39 8.91
N PHE A 190 -6.76 17.14 9.07
CA PHE A 190 -6.74 16.44 10.37
C PHE A 190 -5.34 15.95 10.79
N THR A 191 -4.34 15.97 9.90
CA THR A 191 -2.95 15.60 10.22
C THR A 191 -2.02 16.79 10.41
N ARG A 192 -2.48 18.03 10.14
CA ARG A 192 -1.69 19.26 10.28
C ARG A 192 -1.04 19.43 11.66
N ALA A 193 -1.74 19.05 12.72
CA ALA A 193 -1.24 19.15 14.10
C ALA A 193 0.03 18.32 14.35
N LEU A 194 0.31 17.32 13.51
CA LEU A 194 1.50 16.47 13.58
C LEU A 194 2.76 17.16 13.04
N ARG A 195 2.62 18.27 12.31
CA ARG A 195 3.73 19.05 11.73
C ARG A 195 4.69 18.22 10.86
N LEU A 196 4.15 17.26 10.11
CA LEU A 196 4.94 16.33 9.29
C LEU A 196 5.74 17.03 8.19
N GLY A 197 5.28 18.20 7.73
CA GLY A 197 5.99 19.03 6.76
C GLY A 197 7.41 19.39 7.21
N GLU A 198 7.64 19.60 8.50
CA GLU A 198 9.00 19.91 9.03
C GLU A 198 9.93 18.72 8.88
N GLN A 199 9.44 17.52 9.23
CA GLN A 199 10.20 16.29 9.09
C GLN A 199 10.56 16.00 7.63
N VAL A 200 9.59 16.16 6.71
CA VAL A 200 9.82 15.93 5.27
C VAL A 200 10.76 16.98 4.69
N LEU A 201 10.60 18.24 5.07
CA LEU A 201 11.49 19.32 4.65
C LEU A 201 12.94 19.04 5.07
N ASP A 202 13.17 18.55 6.29
CA ASP A 202 14.51 18.17 6.75
C ASP A 202 15.09 16.98 6.00
N ILE A 203 14.26 15.98 5.64
CA ILE A 203 14.68 14.88 4.78
C ILE A 203 15.09 15.42 3.40
N CYS A 204 14.27 16.28 2.81
CA CYS A 204 14.53 16.88 1.50
C CYS A 204 15.85 17.67 1.50
N LYS A 205 16.08 18.50 2.52
CA LYS A 205 17.36 19.24 2.67
C LYS A 205 18.57 18.32 2.73
N ARG A 206 18.52 17.22 3.51
CA ARG A 206 19.62 16.25 3.60
C ARG A 206 19.86 15.50 2.29
N ARG A 207 18.83 15.35 1.45
CA ARG A 207 18.90 14.65 0.16
C ARG A 207 19.16 15.58 -1.03
N GLY A 208 19.12 16.91 -0.83
CA GLY A 208 19.16 17.88 -1.91
C GLY A 208 17.90 17.87 -2.79
N TRP A 209 16.75 17.46 -2.24
CA TRP A 209 15.47 17.42 -2.93
C TRP A 209 14.66 18.69 -2.70
N GLU A 210 13.81 19.02 -3.66
CA GLU A 210 12.76 20.01 -3.48
C GLU A 210 11.63 19.45 -2.59
N TYR A 211 10.99 20.31 -1.81
CA TYR A 211 9.84 19.94 -0.99
C TYR A 211 8.54 20.40 -1.66
N GLU A 212 7.57 19.50 -1.76
CA GLU A 212 6.20 19.81 -2.17
C GLU A 212 5.21 19.31 -1.11
N GLU A 213 4.18 20.11 -0.86
CA GLU A 213 2.99 19.65 -0.17
C GLU A 213 1.86 19.38 -1.14
N VAL A 214 1.28 18.18 -1.04
CA VAL A 214 0.18 17.69 -1.86
C VAL A 214 -1.06 17.55 -1.00
N ARG A 215 -2.13 18.26 -1.34
CA ARG A 215 -3.41 18.10 -0.63
C ARG A 215 -3.97 16.68 -0.86
N GLY A 216 -4.14 15.89 0.20
CA GLY A 216 -4.80 14.59 0.10
C GLY A 216 -6.28 14.69 -0.26
N ASP A 217 -6.85 13.61 -0.79
CA ASP A 217 -8.28 13.52 -1.10
C ASP A 217 -8.84 12.17 -0.63
N LEU A 218 -9.77 12.24 0.32
CA LEU A 218 -10.41 11.06 0.92
C LEU A 218 -11.59 10.54 0.10
N GLY A 219 -11.95 11.16 -1.02
CA GLY A 219 -13.16 10.86 -1.77
C GLY A 219 -13.29 9.38 -2.17
N LEU A 220 -12.19 8.75 -2.60
CA LEU A 220 -12.16 7.32 -2.92
C LEU A 220 -12.43 6.47 -1.68
N LEU A 221 -11.71 6.73 -0.58
CA LEU A 221 -11.89 6.02 0.69
C LEU A 221 -13.30 6.24 1.26
N GLN A 222 -13.88 7.43 1.13
CA GLN A 222 -15.24 7.69 1.60
C GLN A 222 -16.26 6.89 0.80
N ARG A 223 -16.20 6.90 -0.55
CA ARG A 223 -17.11 6.10 -1.39
C ARG A 223 -16.99 4.60 -1.09
N TRP A 224 -15.76 4.15 -0.86
CA TRP A 224 -15.46 2.76 -0.50
C TRP A 224 -16.15 2.32 0.79
N VAL A 225 -16.01 3.09 1.87
CA VAL A 225 -16.59 2.76 3.18
C VAL A 225 -18.10 3.06 3.24
N ASP A 226 -18.60 3.98 2.41
CA ASP A 226 -20.04 4.25 2.22
C ASP A 226 -20.75 3.14 1.44
N GLY A 227 -20.01 2.18 0.87
CA GLY A 227 -20.61 1.12 0.06
C GLY A 227 -21.09 1.58 -1.32
N LYS A 228 -20.46 2.62 -1.89
CA LYS A 228 -20.73 3.19 -3.22
C LYS A 228 -19.68 2.67 -4.21
N TRP A 229 -19.84 1.43 -4.64
CA TRP A 229 -18.82 0.71 -5.42
C TRP A 229 -19.11 0.73 -6.92
N ASP A 230 -18.90 1.88 -7.56
CA ASP A 230 -18.92 1.95 -9.02
C ASP A 230 -17.74 1.18 -9.63
N GLU A 231 -17.97 0.53 -10.78
CA GLU A 231 -16.95 -0.32 -11.41
C GLU A 231 -15.72 0.45 -11.90
N ARG A 232 -15.84 1.76 -12.10
CA ARG A 232 -14.75 2.64 -12.52
C ARG A 232 -13.70 2.76 -11.42
N ASP A 233 -14.12 2.86 -10.16
CA ASP A 233 -13.24 3.08 -9.03
C ASP A 233 -13.01 1.83 -8.17
N PHE A 234 -13.85 0.81 -8.30
CA PHE A 234 -13.79 -0.38 -7.46
C PHE A 234 -13.82 -1.68 -8.26
N LEU A 235 -13.12 -2.69 -7.73
CA LEU A 235 -13.32 -4.08 -8.09
C LEU A 235 -14.12 -4.76 -6.99
N VAL A 236 -15.20 -5.44 -7.37
CA VAL A 236 -15.92 -6.40 -6.52
C VAL A 236 -15.55 -7.81 -6.98
N VAL A 237 -15.04 -8.64 -6.06
CA VAL A 237 -14.68 -10.04 -6.29
C VAL A 237 -15.66 -10.90 -5.54
N GLN A 238 -16.39 -11.75 -6.26
CA GLN A 238 -17.34 -12.70 -5.68
C GLN A 238 -16.63 -13.98 -5.23
N PRO A 239 -17.27 -14.82 -4.39
CA PRO A 239 -16.83 -16.20 -4.21
C PRO A 239 -16.61 -16.90 -5.56
N GLU A 240 -15.66 -17.82 -5.62
CA GLU A 240 -15.19 -18.48 -6.86
C GLU A 240 -14.42 -17.58 -7.84
N GLN A 241 -14.18 -16.31 -7.49
CA GLN A 241 -13.32 -15.40 -8.25
C GLN A 241 -12.05 -15.05 -7.48
N GLN A 242 -11.01 -14.65 -8.20
CA GLN A 242 -9.76 -14.13 -7.66
C GLN A 242 -9.35 -12.82 -8.33
N ILE A 243 -8.49 -12.06 -7.65
CA ILE A 243 -7.90 -10.83 -8.20
C ILE A 243 -6.80 -11.17 -9.20
N ALA A 244 -6.87 -10.61 -10.40
CA ALA A 244 -5.86 -10.73 -11.44
C ALA A 244 -5.41 -9.34 -11.93
N PRO A 245 -4.12 -9.01 -11.88
CA PRO A 245 -3.60 -7.77 -12.44
C PRO A 245 -3.90 -7.66 -13.95
N CYS A 246 -4.21 -6.45 -14.41
CA CYS A 246 -4.37 -6.15 -15.83
C CYS A 246 -3.58 -4.89 -16.19
N HIS A 247 -3.04 -4.87 -17.41
CA HIS A 247 -2.18 -3.79 -17.90
C HIS A 247 -2.99 -2.74 -18.66
N ASP A 248 -4.12 -2.32 -18.06
CA ASP A 248 -5.01 -1.28 -18.58
C ASP A 248 -5.48 -0.37 -17.43
N GLU A 249 -6.34 0.61 -17.74
CA GLU A 249 -6.84 1.62 -16.80
C GLU A 249 -7.54 1.04 -15.55
N ARG A 250 -7.91 -0.25 -15.58
CA ARG A 250 -8.59 -0.92 -14.47
C ARG A 250 -7.62 -1.44 -13.41
N ILE A 251 -6.32 -1.56 -13.71
CA ILE A 251 -5.21 -2.02 -12.84
C ILE A 251 -5.29 -3.52 -12.48
N PHE A 252 -6.47 -4.00 -12.12
CA PHE A 252 -6.75 -5.42 -11.88
C PHE A 252 -8.22 -5.75 -12.15
N LYS A 253 -8.54 -7.03 -12.32
CA LYS A 253 -9.88 -7.54 -12.63
C LYS A 253 -10.19 -8.77 -11.77
N ALA A 254 -11.45 -9.15 -11.70
CA ALA A 254 -11.85 -10.45 -11.19
C ALA A 254 -11.74 -11.48 -12.32
N GLU A 255 -11.25 -12.67 -12.01
CA GLU A 255 -11.29 -13.84 -12.90
C GLU A 255 -11.75 -15.07 -12.14
N ALA A 256 -12.30 -16.07 -12.83
CA ALA A 256 -12.71 -17.32 -12.21
C ALA A 256 -11.49 -18.09 -11.68
N VAL A 257 -11.64 -18.74 -10.52
CA VAL A 257 -10.60 -19.63 -9.98
C VAL A 257 -10.57 -20.91 -10.82
N SER A 258 -9.51 -21.09 -11.60
CA SER A 258 -9.25 -22.32 -12.37
C SER A 258 -9.10 -23.50 -11.43
N HIS A 259 -10.04 -24.46 -11.47
CA HIS A 259 -9.87 -25.74 -10.79
C HIS A 259 -9.09 -26.69 -11.72
N PRO A 260 -7.90 -27.20 -11.32
CA PRO A 260 -7.24 -28.24 -12.08
C PRO A 260 -8.04 -29.54 -11.92
N GLY A 261 -9.00 -29.78 -12.83
CA GLY A 261 -9.83 -30.99 -12.78
C GLY A 261 -11.20 -30.85 -13.43
N ASN A 262 -11.26 -30.50 -14.71
CA ASN A 262 -12.31 -31.03 -15.56
C ASN A 262 -11.78 -31.10 -17.00
N PRO A 263 -11.50 -32.29 -17.56
CA PRO A 263 -11.21 -32.38 -18.99
C PRO A 263 -12.43 -31.84 -19.72
N ILE A 264 -12.20 -30.89 -20.62
CA ILE A 264 -13.20 -30.42 -21.57
C ILE A 264 -13.71 -31.67 -22.27
N ALA A 265 -14.98 -32.01 -22.04
CA ALA A 265 -15.67 -33.00 -22.83
C ALA A 265 -15.76 -32.44 -24.25
N SER A 266 -14.93 -32.97 -25.14
CA SER A 266 -15.02 -32.72 -26.56
C SER A 266 -16.34 -33.30 -27.06
N THR A 267 -17.28 -32.44 -27.47
CA THR A 267 -18.35 -32.77 -28.42
C THR A 267 -18.61 -31.59 -29.32
#